data_AF-A0A9D8MX33-F1
#
_entry.id   AF-A0A9D8MX33-F1
#
_cell.length_a   1.000
_cell.length_b   1.000
_cell.length_c   1.000
_cell.angle_alpha   90.00
_cell.angle_beta   90.00
_cell.angle_gamma   90.00
#
_symmetry.space_group_name_H-M   'P 1'
#
loop_
_entity.id
_entity.type
_entity.pdbx_description
1 polymer ?
#
loop_
_entity_poly.entity_id
_entity_poly.type
_entity_poly.pdbx_seq_one_letter_code
_entity_poly.pdbx_strand_id
1 'polypeptide(L)'
;MKIKHLLLALSFAAAPLSHAQTFESASVDTLSTVEEEMLTDDSNFTFTESQLGENDDITSDVIRVNSASNVYTSQIGWTWSGIWFKYRALDNAYNDVYMNGVQVNNPENGRFSYSTIGGMNDAVRNKDDVSPFEDNNFSFSGMGGSTNYNLRASQMPAGHKATFSVANRNYHLRAMYSYGTGLSKDGWAFFGTVGYRWANMNAAAIEGTFYNSLAYFLSAQKVFNEKHSLSLATWASPTERATAGASTDEAYWLANDYQYNPYWGYQNGKKRASRVVNTFEPSVLATWDFNMKENMKLTTSFFIKDAKYKSTKLNYSGT
;
A
#
# COMPACT_ATOMS: atom_id res chain seq x y z
N MET A 1 13.54 29.21 -1.71
CA MET A 1 14.27 29.81 -0.57
C MET A 1 13.80 29.13 0.71
N LYS A 2 14.69 28.36 1.34
CA LYS A 2 14.74 27.93 2.76
C LYS A 2 13.44 27.41 3.42
N ILE A 3 13.34 26.09 3.54
CA ILE A 3 12.49 25.42 4.53
C ILE A 3 13.16 25.60 5.90
N LYS A 4 12.54 26.37 6.79
CA LYS A 4 12.88 26.44 8.22
C LYS A 4 11.60 26.32 9.04
N HIS A 5 11.61 25.33 9.94
CA HIS A 5 10.93 25.26 11.24
C HIS A 5 9.41 25.42 11.24
N LEU A 6 8.69 24.31 11.49
CA LEU A 6 7.48 24.37 12.30
C LEU A 6 7.38 23.12 13.18
N LEU A 7 7.38 23.38 14.47
CA LEU A 7 7.25 22.45 15.59
C LEU A 7 5.77 22.44 16.04
N LEU A 8 5.29 21.22 16.34
CA LEU A 8 4.28 20.88 17.35
C LEU A 8 2.79 21.21 17.14
N ALA A 9 1.99 20.15 16.96
CA ALA A 9 0.82 19.83 17.78
C ALA A 9 0.37 18.38 17.46
N LEU A 10 0.88 17.39 18.21
CA LEU A 10 0.42 16.00 18.12
C LEU A 10 -0.83 15.84 19.00
N SER A 11 -2.01 15.79 18.40
CA SER A 11 -3.20 15.25 19.07
C SER A 11 -3.17 13.72 18.94
N PHE A 12 -2.75 13.03 20.00
CA PHE A 12 -2.84 11.57 20.08
C PHE A 12 -4.29 11.16 20.33
N ALA A 13 -4.97 10.64 19.29
CA ALA A 13 -6.13 9.78 19.48
C ALA A 13 -5.64 8.34 19.59
N ALA A 14 -5.48 7.83 20.81
CA ALA A 14 -5.16 6.43 21.05
C ALA A 14 -6.47 5.66 21.29
N ALA A 15 -6.90 4.88 20.31
CA ALA A 15 -7.98 3.90 20.50
C ALA A 15 -7.35 2.51 20.76
N PRO A 16 -7.46 1.95 21.98
CA PRO A 16 -7.03 0.58 22.23
C PRO A 16 -8.03 -0.40 21.60
N LEU A 17 -7.61 -1.10 20.55
CA LEU A 17 -8.33 -2.25 19.98
C LEU A 17 -7.75 -3.53 20.59
N SER A 18 -8.52 -4.20 21.46
CA SER A 18 -8.17 -5.52 22.02
C SER A 18 -9.00 -6.61 21.34
N HIS A 19 -8.34 -7.57 20.70
CA HIS A 19 -8.97 -8.76 20.14
C HIS A 19 -8.48 -10.01 20.90
N ALA A 20 -9.39 -10.88 21.31
CA ALA A 20 -9.09 -12.16 21.97
C ALA A 20 -9.81 -13.28 21.22
N GLN A 21 -9.09 -14.34 20.83
CA GLN A 21 -9.66 -15.55 20.23
C GLN A 21 -9.00 -16.79 20.82
N THR A 22 -9.81 -17.82 21.05
CA THR A 22 -9.41 -19.15 21.55
C THR A 22 -9.07 -20.09 20.39
N PHE A 23 -7.95 -20.79 20.53
CA PHE A 23 -7.42 -21.76 19.56
C PHE A 23 -8.11 -23.12 19.77
N GLU A 24 -8.80 -23.66 18.76
CA GLU A 24 -9.23 -25.06 18.75
C GLU A 24 -8.39 -25.84 17.73
N SER A 25 -7.48 -26.66 18.25
CA SER A 25 -6.52 -27.42 17.45
C SER A 25 -7.19 -28.62 16.79
N ALA A 26 -7.73 -28.46 15.59
CA ALA A 26 -8.03 -29.59 14.72
C ALA A 26 -6.73 -30.04 14.03
N SER A 27 -6.37 -31.32 14.18
CA SER A 27 -5.21 -31.94 13.55
C SER A 27 -5.39 -31.96 12.02
N VAL A 28 -4.83 -30.96 11.33
CA VAL A 28 -4.77 -30.90 9.87
C VAL A 28 -3.40 -31.38 9.41
N ASP A 29 -3.42 -32.30 8.45
CA ASP A 29 -2.26 -32.94 7.84
C ASP A 29 -1.29 -31.89 7.26
N THR A 30 -0.10 -31.81 7.84
CA THR A 30 0.87 -30.72 7.59
C THR A 30 1.60 -30.87 6.26
N LEU A 31 1.49 -32.02 5.58
CA LEU A 31 2.17 -32.24 4.30
C LEU A 31 1.34 -31.76 3.11
N SER A 32 0.02 -32.01 3.13
CA SER A 32 -0.89 -31.56 2.06
C SER A 32 -1.11 -30.05 2.10
N THR A 33 -1.10 -29.45 3.29
CA THR A 33 -1.20 -27.99 3.46
C THR A 33 0.05 -27.27 2.96
N VAL A 34 1.25 -27.85 3.10
CA VAL A 34 2.48 -27.25 2.57
C VAL A 34 2.54 -27.33 1.04
N GLU A 35 2.10 -28.44 0.42
CA GLU A 35 1.99 -28.52 -1.05
C GLU A 35 0.92 -27.56 -1.61
N GLU A 36 -0.21 -27.42 -0.91
CA GLU A 36 -1.27 -26.47 -1.29
C GLU A 36 -0.79 -25.02 -1.10
N GLU A 37 -0.15 -24.67 0.03
CA GLU A 37 0.49 -23.36 0.27
C GLU A 37 1.58 -23.03 -0.76
N MET A 38 2.39 -24.00 -1.19
CA MET A 38 3.38 -23.80 -2.23
C MET A 38 2.78 -23.58 -3.63
N LEU A 39 1.63 -24.21 -3.93
CA LEU A 39 0.88 -23.97 -5.17
C LEU A 39 0.08 -22.65 -5.13
N THR A 40 -0.29 -22.17 -3.94
CA THR A 40 -0.99 -20.88 -3.76
C THR A 40 -0.02 -19.68 -3.85
N ASP A 41 1.21 -19.79 -3.33
CA ASP A 41 2.19 -18.67 -3.32
C ASP A 41 2.65 -18.26 -4.74
N ASP A 42 2.66 -19.19 -5.70
CA ASP A 42 3.18 -18.97 -7.06
C ASP A 42 2.22 -18.19 -7.98
N SER A 43 1.03 -17.84 -7.50
CA SER A 43 0.00 -17.12 -8.27
C SER A 43 -0.32 -15.72 -7.72
N ASN A 44 0.61 -15.16 -6.93
CA ASN A 44 0.49 -13.81 -6.37
C ASN A 44 0.64 -12.72 -7.45
N PHE A 45 -0.47 -12.39 -8.13
CA PHE A 45 -0.57 -11.27 -9.05
C PHE A 45 -0.39 -9.94 -8.29
N THR A 46 0.83 -9.44 -8.14
CA THR A 46 1.03 -8.13 -7.51
C THR A 46 0.56 -7.04 -8.47
N PHE A 47 -0.64 -6.48 -8.26
CA PHE A 47 -1.05 -5.25 -8.95
C PHE A 47 0.02 -4.18 -8.69
N THR A 48 0.41 -3.48 -9.74
CA THR A 48 1.19 -2.25 -9.53
C THR A 48 0.31 -1.25 -8.78
N GLU A 49 0.82 -0.57 -7.76
CA GLU A 49 0.02 0.35 -6.94
C GLU A 49 -0.60 1.48 -7.80
N SER A 50 0.01 1.78 -8.95
CA SER A 50 -0.55 2.66 -9.99
C SER A 50 -1.89 2.21 -10.57
N GLN A 51 -2.23 0.93 -10.44
CA GLN A 51 -3.54 0.35 -10.79
C GLN A 51 -4.51 0.32 -9.60
N LEU A 52 -4.03 0.52 -8.37
CA LEU A 52 -4.82 0.47 -7.13
C LEU A 52 -5.27 1.86 -6.65
N GLY A 53 -5.38 2.83 -7.55
CA GLY A 53 -5.82 4.20 -7.25
C GLY A 53 -4.97 4.91 -6.19
N GLU A 54 -4.10 5.79 -6.66
CA GLU A 54 -3.15 6.52 -5.80
C GLU A 54 -3.71 7.87 -5.27
N ASN A 55 -5.00 8.16 -5.50
CA ASN A 55 -5.68 9.38 -5.07
C ASN A 55 -6.73 9.00 -4.02
N ASP A 56 -6.73 9.68 -2.87
CA ASP A 56 -7.79 9.51 -1.88
C ASP A 56 -9.17 9.96 -2.40
N ASP A 57 -9.16 10.84 -3.42
CA ASP A 57 -10.36 11.32 -4.13
C ASP A 57 -10.89 10.33 -5.19
N ILE A 58 -10.08 9.35 -5.62
CA ILE A 58 -10.49 8.31 -6.57
C ILE A 58 -10.88 7.10 -5.75
N THR A 59 -12.10 6.60 -5.93
CA THR A 59 -12.52 5.32 -5.36
C THR A 59 -11.65 4.22 -5.96
N SER A 60 -10.59 3.81 -5.27
CA SER A 60 -9.81 2.63 -5.62
C SER A 60 -10.54 1.40 -5.10
N ASP A 61 -11.07 0.58 -6.00
CA ASP A 61 -11.71 -0.66 -5.59
C ASP A 61 -10.65 -1.71 -5.22
N VAL A 62 -10.97 -2.55 -4.24
CA VAL A 62 -10.05 -3.60 -3.81
C VAL A 62 -10.10 -4.72 -4.84
N ILE A 63 -9.03 -4.88 -5.61
CA ILE A 63 -8.82 -6.19 -6.23
C ILE A 63 -8.13 -7.07 -5.21
N ARG A 64 -8.87 -8.05 -4.73
CA ARG A 64 -8.27 -9.19 -4.04
C ARG A 64 -7.43 -9.96 -5.06
N VAL A 65 -6.13 -9.91 -4.85
CA VAL A 65 -5.19 -10.79 -5.53
C VAL A 65 -5.29 -12.13 -4.86
N ASN A 66 -5.86 -13.10 -5.57
CA ASN A 66 -5.64 -14.51 -5.32
C ASN A 66 -6.08 -15.04 -3.95
N SER A 67 -7.30 -15.57 -3.89
CA SER A 67 -7.58 -16.66 -2.96
C SER A 67 -7.57 -17.93 -3.79
N ALA A 68 -6.54 -18.76 -3.68
CA ALA A 68 -6.53 -20.07 -4.32
C ALA A 68 -7.71 -20.96 -3.86
N SER A 69 -8.31 -20.63 -2.72
CA SER A 69 -9.52 -21.25 -2.19
C SER A 69 -10.80 -20.91 -2.97
N ASN A 70 -10.80 -19.92 -3.88
CA ASN A 70 -12.03 -19.51 -4.57
C ASN A 70 -11.81 -19.12 -6.04
N VAL A 71 -12.40 -19.92 -6.92
CA VAL A 71 -12.35 -19.82 -8.39
C VAL A 71 -12.92 -18.49 -8.92
N TYR A 72 -13.89 -17.89 -8.23
CA TYR A 72 -14.47 -16.61 -8.64
C TYR A 72 -13.47 -15.46 -8.47
N THR A 73 -12.79 -15.41 -7.32
CA THR A 73 -11.80 -14.38 -7.00
C THR A 73 -10.54 -14.52 -7.83
N SER A 74 -10.10 -15.75 -8.12
CA SER A 74 -8.92 -15.98 -8.96
C SER A 74 -9.13 -15.53 -10.41
N GLN A 75 -10.33 -15.73 -10.97
CA GLN A 75 -10.66 -15.32 -12.34
C GLN A 75 -10.85 -13.81 -12.49
N ILE A 76 -11.42 -13.16 -11.46
CA ILE A 76 -11.69 -11.73 -11.46
C ILE A 76 -10.40 -10.90 -11.47
N GLY A 77 -9.40 -11.30 -10.68
CA GLY A 77 -8.14 -10.58 -10.60
C GLY A 77 -7.43 -10.46 -11.95
N TRP A 78 -7.64 -11.41 -12.87
CA TRP A 78 -6.98 -11.41 -14.18
C TRP A 78 -7.62 -10.51 -15.24
N THR A 79 -8.94 -10.31 -15.19
CA THR A 79 -9.68 -9.76 -16.33
C THR A 79 -10.11 -8.31 -16.13
N TRP A 80 -10.25 -7.86 -14.88
CA TRP A 80 -10.92 -6.60 -14.57
C TRP A 80 -9.97 -5.57 -13.95
N SER A 81 -10.15 -4.30 -14.32
CA SER A 81 -9.37 -3.19 -13.75
C SER A 81 -9.77 -2.92 -12.30
N GLY A 82 -8.78 -2.72 -11.43
CA GLY A 82 -8.99 -2.49 -10.00
C GLY A 82 -9.48 -1.13 -9.61
N ILE A 83 -9.52 -0.22 -10.56
CA ILE A 83 -10.05 1.11 -10.32
C ILE A 83 -11.59 1.08 -10.38
N TRP A 84 -12.19 0.12 -11.09
CA TRP A 84 -13.64 0.13 -11.39
C TRP A 84 -14.37 -1.15 -10.99
N PHE A 85 -13.64 -2.23 -10.71
CA PHE A 85 -14.25 -3.51 -10.37
C PHE A 85 -14.47 -3.62 -8.86
N LYS A 86 -15.74 -3.59 -8.46
CA LYS A 86 -16.16 -3.81 -7.07
C LYS A 86 -16.36 -5.28 -6.78
N TYR A 87 -15.48 -5.86 -5.97
CA TYR A 87 -15.69 -7.21 -5.45
C TYR A 87 -17.01 -7.29 -4.67
N ARG A 88 -17.95 -8.12 -5.15
CA ARG A 88 -19.32 -8.25 -4.59
C ARG A 88 -20.11 -6.92 -4.54
N ALA A 89 -19.81 -5.98 -5.44
CA ALA A 89 -20.40 -4.63 -5.44
C ALA A 89 -20.12 -3.79 -4.18
N LEU A 90 -19.13 -4.18 -3.37
CA LEU A 90 -18.74 -3.47 -2.15
C LEU A 90 -17.68 -2.40 -2.45
N ASP A 91 -17.77 -1.29 -1.72
CA ASP A 91 -16.76 -0.24 -1.69
C ASP A 91 -15.53 -0.71 -0.88
N ASN A 92 -14.36 -0.14 -1.16
CA ASN A 92 -13.11 -0.36 -0.44
C ASN A 92 -13.22 -0.03 1.06
N ALA A 93 -14.14 0.85 1.44
CA ALA A 93 -14.44 1.15 2.84
C ALA A 93 -14.90 -0.08 3.65
N TYR A 94 -15.34 -1.15 2.99
CA TYR A 94 -15.72 -2.42 3.62
C TYR A 94 -14.61 -3.48 3.62
N ASN A 95 -13.43 -3.14 3.10
CA ASN A 95 -12.24 -3.99 3.16
C ASN A 95 -11.29 -3.48 4.24
N ASP A 96 -11.04 -4.34 5.22
CA ASP A 96 -10.18 -3.98 6.34
C ASP A 96 -8.74 -4.37 6.03
N VAL A 97 -7.85 -3.39 6.09
CA VAL A 97 -6.41 -3.56 5.91
C VAL A 97 -5.73 -3.44 7.26
N TYR A 98 -5.02 -4.49 7.61
CA TYR A 98 -4.23 -4.61 8.82
C TYR A 98 -2.74 -4.59 8.49
N MET A 99 -1.94 -4.05 9.41
CA MET A 99 -0.49 -4.17 9.40
C MET A 99 -0.05 -4.68 10.75
N ASN A 100 0.56 -5.86 10.79
CA ASN A 100 0.84 -6.62 12.01
C ASN A 100 -0.36 -6.67 12.98
N GLY A 101 -1.58 -6.88 12.46
CA GLY A 101 -2.82 -6.96 13.24
C GLY A 101 -3.41 -5.62 13.68
N VAL A 102 -2.82 -4.47 13.33
CA VAL A 102 -3.44 -3.15 13.57
C VAL A 102 -4.18 -2.71 12.32
N GLN A 103 -5.44 -2.31 12.44
CA GLN A 103 -6.20 -1.73 11.33
C GLN A 103 -5.60 -0.37 10.97
N VAL A 104 -5.19 -0.21 9.71
CA VAL A 104 -4.52 1.00 9.20
C VAL A 104 -5.40 1.80 8.23
N ASN A 105 -6.65 1.37 8.03
CA ASN A 105 -7.66 2.14 7.32
C ASN A 105 -7.81 3.53 7.96
N ASN A 106 -8.11 4.53 7.13
CA ASN A 106 -8.34 5.87 7.62
C ASN A 106 -9.65 5.88 8.45
N PRO A 107 -9.61 6.36 9.71
CA PRO A 107 -10.78 6.38 10.60
C PRO A 107 -11.92 7.29 10.11
N GLU A 108 -11.65 8.25 9.22
CA GLU A 108 -12.67 9.19 8.73
C GLU A 108 -13.56 8.60 7.62
N ASN A 109 -12.97 7.83 6.71
CA ASN A 109 -13.67 7.31 5.52
C ASN A 109 -13.65 5.77 5.43
N GLY A 110 -13.00 5.08 6.38
CA GLY A 110 -12.88 3.63 6.42
C GLY A 110 -11.98 3.03 5.33
N ARG A 111 -11.35 3.84 4.48
CA ARG A 111 -10.59 3.38 3.31
C ARG A 111 -9.11 3.30 3.59
N PHE A 112 -8.44 2.34 2.96
CA PHE A 112 -6.99 2.27 2.97
C PHE A 112 -6.41 3.00 1.75
N SER A 113 -5.55 4.01 1.99
CA SER A 113 -4.86 4.71 0.92
C SER A 113 -3.62 3.93 0.48
N TYR A 114 -3.72 3.28 -0.68
CA TYR A 114 -2.59 2.56 -1.31
C TYR A 114 -1.43 3.47 -1.69
N SER A 115 -1.66 4.80 -1.76
CA SER A 115 -0.58 5.77 -1.94
C SER A 115 0.45 5.72 -0.81
N THR A 116 0.02 5.40 0.42
CA THR A 116 0.90 5.28 1.61
C THR A 116 1.95 4.19 1.42
N ILE A 117 1.55 3.07 0.82
CA ILE A 117 2.42 1.92 0.55
C ILE A 117 3.00 1.90 -0.87
N GLY A 118 2.67 2.92 -1.67
CA GLY A 118 3.06 3.01 -3.06
C GLY A 118 4.56 3.07 -3.21
N GLY A 119 5.14 2.12 -3.94
CA GLY A 119 6.59 2.07 -4.17
C GLY A 119 7.33 1.14 -3.25
N MET A 120 6.64 0.35 -2.43
CA MET A 120 7.27 -0.54 -1.46
C MET A 120 6.82 -1.99 -1.64
N ASN A 121 6.53 -2.37 -2.89
CA ASN A 121 6.09 -3.71 -3.29
C ASN A 121 6.84 -4.86 -2.60
N ASP A 122 8.17 -4.75 -2.45
CA ASP A 122 8.97 -5.81 -1.80
C ASP A 122 8.75 -5.91 -0.29
N ALA A 123 8.37 -4.82 0.39
CA ALA A 123 8.04 -4.79 1.81
C ALA A 123 6.60 -5.25 2.10
N VAL A 124 5.67 -5.04 1.16
CA VAL A 124 4.24 -5.40 1.31
C VAL A 124 3.88 -6.71 0.61
N ARG A 125 4.88 -7.46 0.15
CA ARG A 125 4.66 -8.75 -0.51
C ARG A 125 4.15 -9.82 0.44
N ASN A 126 4.61 -9.78 1.70
CA ASN A 126 4.19 -10.73 2.72
C ASN A 126 2.86 -10.28 3.34
N LYS A 127 1.76 -10.91 2.92
CA LYS A 127 0.41 -10.58 3.36
C LYS A 127 -0.43 -11.84 3.48
N ASP A 128 -1.37 -11.80 4.42
CA ASP A 128 -2.41 -12.79 4.61
C ASP A 128 -3.74 -12.18 4.12
N ASP A 129 -4.32 -12.75 3.07
CA ASP A 129 -5.60 -12.32 2.50
C ASP A 129 -6.72 -13.29 2.91
N VAL A 130 -7.82 -12.75 3.41
CA VAL A 130 -8.95 -13.52 3.94
C VAL A 130 -10.25 -13.05 3.30
N SER A 131 -11.08 -13.99 2.85
CA SER A 131 -12.38 -13.67 2.29
C SER A 131 -13.42 -13.31 3.34
N PRO A 132 -14.52 -12.63 2.96
CA PRO A 132 -15.57 -12.35 3.92
C PRO A 132 -16.12 -13.68 4.45
N PHE A 133 -16.28 -13.76 5.78
CA PHE A 133 -16.78 -14.93 6.50
C PHE A 133 -15.82 -16.13 6.56
N GLU A 134 -14.55 -15.95 6.19
CA GLU A 134 -13.50 -16.93 6.47
C GLU A 134 -12.86 -16.65 7.83
N ASP A 135 -12.49 -17.71 8.53
CA ASP A 135 -11.76 -17.61 9.79
C ASP A 135 -10.33 -17.14 9.54
N ASN A 136 -9.82 -16.31 10.44
CA ASN A 136 -8.43 -15.87 10.41
C ASN A 136 -7.88 -15.59 11.80
N ASN A 137 -6.56 -15.42 11.87
CA ASN A 137 -5.82 -15.31 13.12
C ASN A 137 -5.57 -13.86 13.58
N PHE A 138 -6.09 -12.84 12.89
CA PHE A 138 -5.75 -11.44 13.15
C PHE A 138 -6.94 -10.50 13.39
N SER A 139 -8.13 -10.78 12.85
CA SER A 139 -9.34 -9.98 13.09
C SER A 139 -10.65 -10.67 12.65
N PHE A 140 -11.79 -10.06 12.94
CA PHE A 140 -13.01 -10.41 12.23
C PHE A 140 -13.01 -9.69 10.87
N SER A 141 -13.15 -10.44 9.77
CA SER A 141 -13.09 -9.85 8.44
C SER A 141 -14.32 -8.96 8.15
N GLY A 142 -14.12 -7.77 7.61
CA GLY A 142 -15.20 -6.95 7.07
C GLY A 142 -15.97 -7.62 5.92
N MET A 143 -17.07 -7.00 5.49
CA MET A 143 -17.93 -7.54 4.41
C MET A 143 -17.17 -7.67 3.07
N GLY A 144 -16.17 -6.82 2.84
CA GLY A 144 -15.26 -6.85 1.70
C GLY A 144 -14.04 -7.75 1.91
N GLY A 145 -13.96 -8.44 3.05
CA GLY A 145 -12.84 -9.26 3.51
C GLY A 145 -11.72 -8.43 4.10
N SER A 146 -10.60 -9.09 4.36
CA SER A 146 -9.54 -8.55 5.20
C SER A 146 -8.17 -8.92 4.67
N THR A 147 -7.21 -8.00 4.77
CA THR A 147 -5.82 -8.23 4.36
C THR A 147 -4.91 -7.81 5.49
N ASN A 148 -3.97 -8.66 5.91
CA ASN A 148 -2.99 -8.34 6.93
C ASN A 148 -1.57 -8.38 6.34
N TYR A 149 -0.90 -7.23 6.28
CA TYR A 149 0.50 -7.13 5.88
C TYR A 149 1.44 -7.42 7.06
N ASN A 150 2.43 -8.27 6.82
CA ASN A 150 3.45 -8.59 7.82
C ASN A 150 4.71 -7.74 7.58
N LEU A 151 4.92 -6.74 8.43
CA LEU A 151 6.01 -5.78 8.33
C LEU A 151 7.25 -6.19 9.15
N ARG A 152 7.29 -7.43 9.67
CA ARG A 152 8.40 -7.94 10.48
C ARG A 152 9.63 -8.25 9.63
N ALA A 153 10.78 -7.68 10.00
CA ALA A 153 12.02 -7.83 9.24
C ALA A 153 12.52 -9.29 9.14
N SER A 154 12.21 -10.15 10.11
CA SER A 154 12.62 -11.57 10.08
C SER A 154 11.85 -12.39 9.03
N GLN A 155 10.70 -11.90 8.58
CA GLN A 155 9.82 -12.55 7.61
C GLN A 155 10.04 -12.00 6.20
N MET A 156 11.12 -11.25 5.99
CA MET A 156 11.49 -10.64 4.72
C MET A 156 12.71 -11.35 4.13
N PRO A 157 12.84 -11.40 2.79
CA PRO A 157 13.94 -12.09 2.15
C PRO A 157 15.28 -11.43 2.48
N ALA A 158 16.29 -12.25 2.78
CA ALA A 158 17.65 -11.80 2.99
C ALA A 158 18.37 -11.57 1.66
N GLY A 159 19.24 -10.56 1.61
CA GLY A 159 20.04 -10.20 0.46
C GLY A 159 19.71 -8.84 -0.14
N HIS A 160 20.20 -8.61 -1.35
CA HIS A 160 20.03 -7.38 -2.10
C HIS A 160 19.13 -7.62 -3.31
N LYS A 161 18.19 -6.71 -3.54
CA LYS A 161 17.35 -6.72 -4.74
C LYS A 161 17.35 -5.32 -5.34
N ALA A 162 17.77 -5.19 -6.58
CA ALA A 162 17.67 -3.96 -7.35
C ALA A 162 16.73 -4.22 -8.53
N THR A 163 15.74 -3.35 -8.73
CA THR A 163 14.85 -3.41 -9.88
C THR A 163 14.87 -2.07 -10.60
N PHE A 164 15.11 -2.11 -11.89
CA PHE A 164 15.01 -0.96 -12.77
C PHE A 164 13.97 -1.26 -13.84
N SER A 165 13.06 -0.32 -14.07
CA SER A 165 12.00 -0.48 -15.05
C SER A 165 11.76 0.83 -15.78
N VAL A 166 11.61 0.71 -17.10
CA VAL A 166 11.21 1.82 -17.96
C VAL A 166 9.89 1.42 -18.60
N ALA A 167 8.89 2.29 -18.53
CA ALA A 167 7.57 2.00 -19.06
C ALA A 167 6.94 3.27 -19.64
N ASN A 168 6.13 3.14 -20.69
CA ASN A 168 5.30 4.24 -21.16
C ASN A 168 3.93 4.19 -20.47
N ARG A 169 3.90 4.61 -19.19
CA ARG A 169 2.70 4.66 -18.35
C ARG A 169 2.65 6.01 -17.59
N ASN A 170 1.93 6.06 -16.48
CA ASN A 170 1.91 7.22 -15.57
C ASN A 170 3.31 7.60 -15.06
N TYR A 171 4.26 6.65 -15.04
CA TYR A 171 5.68 6.91 -14.79
C TYR A 171 6.57 6.34 -15.88
N HIS A 172 7.70 7.00 -16.13
CA HIS A 172 8.69 6.61 -17.14
C HIS A 172 9.78 5.75 -16.59
N LEU A 173 10.32 6.15 -15.46
CA LEU A 173 11.44 5.51 -14.82
C LEU A 173 11.02 5.08 -13.43
N ARG A 174 11.32 3.82 -13.09
CA ARG A 174 11.19 3.27 -11.75
C ARG A 174 12.50 2.60 -11.38
N ALA A 175 13.05 3.00 -10.25
CA ALA A 175 14.19 2.35 -9.63
C ALA A 175 13.80 1.94 -8.21
N MET A 176 14.11 0.72 -7.84
CA MET A 176 13.85 0.14 -6.53
C MET A 176 15.10 -0.54 -6.03
N TYR A 177 15.40 -0.38 -4.75
CA TYR A 177 16.46 -1.10 -4.09
C TYR A 177 15.98 -1.56 -2.71
N SER A 178 16.09 -2.86 -2.46
CA SER A 178 15.73 -3.49 -1.20
C SER A 178 16.92 -4.27 -0.65
N TYR A 179 17.07 -4.23 0.67
CA TYR A 179 18.12 -4.89 1.40
C TYR A 179 17.55 -5.51 2.67
N GLY A 180 17.74 -6.81 2.84
CA GLY A 180 17.39 -7.55 4.04
C GLY A 180 18.60 -8.26 4.62
N THR A 181 18.81 -8.17 5.92
CA THR A 181 19.88 -8.94 6.59
C THR A 181 19.48 -10.39 6.83
N GLY A 182 18.18 -10.70 6.80
CA GLY A 182 17.64 -11.90 7.44
C GLY A 182 17.81 -11.87 8.96
N LEU A 183 17.43 -12.96 9.62
CA LEU A 183 17.60 -13.10 11.06
C LEU A 183 19.06 -13.47 11.38
N SER A 184 19.77 -12.55 12.04
CA SER A 184 21.13 -12.77 12.55
C SER A 184 21.13 -13.78 13.71
N LYS A 185 22.29 -14.39 13.97
CA LYS A 185 22.52 -15.30 15.10
C LYS A 185 22.23 -14.63 16.45
N ASP A 186 22.43 -13.32 16.53
CA ASP A 186 22.13 -12.52 17.73
C ASP A 186 20.64 -12.16 17.85
N GLY A 187 19.77 -12.65 16.96
CA GLY A 187 18.33 -12.37 16.96
C GLY A 187 17.93 -11.01 16.39
N TRP A 188 18.84 -10.32 15.70
CA TRP A 188 18.52 -9.07 14.99
C TRP A 188 18.17 -9.33 13.54
N ALA A 189 17.10 -8.69 13.05
CA ALA A 189 16.76 -8.65 11.63
C ALA A 189 16.49 -7.21 11.21
N PHE A 190 17.04 -6.81 10.06
CA PHE A 190 16.82 -5.51 9.46
C PHE A 190 16.40 -5.67 8.01
N PHE A 191 15.45 -4.86 7.59
CA PHE A 191 15.03 -4.75 6.21
C PHE A 191 14.81 -3.30 5.85
N GLY A 192 15.27 -2.91 4.66
CA GLY A 192 15.06 -1.57 4.13
C GLY A 192 14.81 -1.63 2.64
N THR A 193 13.86 -0.84 2.17
CA THR A 193 13.64 -0.62 0.74
C THR A 193 13.46 0.85 0.44
N VAL A 194 14.03 1.29 -0.66
CA VAL A 194 13.88 2.64 -1.21
C VAL A 194 13.49 2.54 -2.67
N GLY A 195 12.54 3.37 -3.05
CA GLY A 195 11.97 3.41 -4.39
C GLY A 195 11.92 4.83 -4.90
N TYR A 196 12.24 5.01 -6.17
CA TYR A 196 12.07 6.27 -6.87
C TYR A 196 11.32 6.05 -8.17
N ARG A 197 10.26 6.84 -8.36
CA ARG A 197 9.49 6.88 -9.61
C ARG A 197 9.52 8.28 -10.18
N TRP A 198 9.78 8.36 -11.48
CA TRP A 198 9.92 9.61 -12.19
C TRP A 198 9.21 9.59 -13.55
N ALA A 199 8.53 10.69 -13.85
CA ALA A 199 7.94 11.00 -15.15
C ALA A 199 7.97 12.50 -15.38
N ASN A 200 8.29 12.90 -16.60
CA ASN A 200 8.22 14.29 -17.05
C ASN A 200 6.95 14.54 -17.88
N MET A 201 6.46 15.78 -17.91
CA MET A 201 5.30 16.26 -18.68
C MET A 201 5.34 16.03 -20.20
N ASN A 202 6.52 15.71 -20.73
CA ASN A 202 6.73 15.42 -22.15
C ASN A 202 6.91 13.93 -22.44
N ALA A 203 7.13 13.14 -21.39
CA ALA A 203 7.32 11.70 -21.53
C ALA A 203 6.04 10.98 -21.11
N ALA A 204 5.40 11.41 -20.01
CA ALA A 204 4.26 10.72 -19.40
C ALA A 204 3.20 10.33 -20.43
N ALA A 205 2.60 9.15 -20.24
CA ALA A 205 1.63 8.59 -21.20
C ALA A 205 0.46 9.54 -21.50
N ILE A 206 0.14 10.47 -20.58
CA ILE A 206 -0.84 11.53 -20.78
C ILE A 206 -0.10 12.87 -20.77
N GLU A 207 -0.34 13.67 -21.80
CA GLU A 207 0.34 14.95 -21.94
C GLU A 207 0.05 15.87 -20.74
N GLY A 208 1.09 16.57 -20.27
CA GLY A 208 0.98 17.53 -19.17
C GLY A 208 0.87 16.91 -17.78
N THR A 209 0.97 15.58 -17.67
CA THR A 209 1.11 14.88 -16.38
C THR A 209 2.58 14.65 -16.03
N PHE A 210 2.93 14.73 -14.75
CA PHE A 210 4.26 14.38 -14.27
C PHE A 210 4.10 13.57 -12.99
N TYR A 211 5.13 12.80 -12.68
CA TYR A 211 5.14 11.92 -11.53
C TYR A 211 6.49 11.97 -10.86
N ASN A 212 6.52 12.27 -9.58
CA ASN A 212 7.72 12.27 -8.77
C ASN A 212 7.38 11.68 -7.41
N SER A 213 7.83 10.46 -7.15
CA SER A 213 7.55 9.76 -5.91
C SER A 213 8.81 9.13 -5.37
N LEU A 214 9.08 9.39 -4.10
CA LEU A 214 10.11 8.72 -3.33
C LEU A 214 9.40 7.87 -2.29
N ALA A 215 9.66 6.58 -2.27
CA ALA A 215 9.12 5.67 -1.29
C ALA A 215 10.24 5.10 -0.44
N TYR A 216 10.04 4.97 0.86
CA TYR A 216 10.96 4.26 1.74
C TYR A 216 10.19 3.43 2.76
N PHE A 217 10.72 2.25 3.04
CA PHE A 217 10.29 1.40 4.16
C PHE A 217 11.53 0.91 4.89
N LEU A 218 11.49 0.97 6.21
CA LEU A 218 12.52 0.47 7.10
C LEU A 218 11.86 -0.36 8.19
N SER A 219 12.37 -1.55 8.43
CA SER A 219 11.94 -2.43 9.51
C SER A 219 13.15 -2.97 10.26
N ALA A 220 13.06 -2.94 11.58
CA ALA A 220 14.04 -3.52 12.48
C ALA A 220 13.30 -4.41 13.47
N GLN A 221 13.78 -5.64 13.64
CA GLN A 221 13.20 -6.59 14.58
C GLN A 221 14.29 -7.17 15.46
N LYS A 222 14.00 -7.24 16.76
CA LYS A 222 14.79 -7.92 17.77
C LYS A 222 14.00 -9.09 18.32
N VAL A 223 14.45 -10.30 18.02
CA VAL A 223 14.03 -11.52 18.68
C VAL A 223 14.90 -11.65 19.94
N PHE A 224 14.28 -11.52 21.10
CA PHE A 224 14.99 -11.64 22.37
C PHE A 224 15.19 -13.10 22.74
N ASN A 225 14.12 -13.89 22.62
CA ASN A 225 14.04 -15.32 22.91
C ASN A 225 12.93 -15.93 22.03
N GLU A 226 12.72 -17.24 22.09
CA GLU A 226 11.60 -17.93 21.43
C GLU A 226 10.21 -17.37 21.80
N LYS A 227 10.12 -16.72 22.97
CA LYS A 227 8.88 -16.15 23.49
C LYS A 227 8.64 -14.69 23.14
N HIS A 228 9.69 -13.87 22.95
CA HIS A 228 9.53 -12.42 22.83
C HIS A 228 10.23 -11.89 21.60
N SER A 229 9.49 -11.16 20.77
CA SER A 229 10.07 -10.37 19.69
C SER A 229 9.47 -8.98 19.62
N LEU A 230 10.31 -7.98 19.37
CA LEU A 230 9.91 -6.60 19.15
C LEU A 230 10.27 -6.21 17.72
N SER A 231 9.30 -5.72 16.96
CA SER A 231 9.45 -5.20 15.61
C SER A 231 9.11 -3.71 15.60
N LEU A 232 9.88 -2.93 14.86
CA LEU A 232 9.60 -1.52 14.58
C LEU A 232 9.71 -1.32 13.08
N ALA A 233 8.63 -0.86 12.45
CA ALA A 233 8.57 -0.53 11.04
C ALA A 233 8.17 0.93 10.86
N THR A 234 8.76 1.58 9.87
CA THR A 234 8.37 2.92 9.43
C THR A 234 8.40 3.00 7.92
N TRP A 235 7.44 3.74 7.36
CA TRP A 235 7.35 3.94 5.93
C TRP A 235 6.72 5.27 5.59
N ALA A 236 7.05 5.77 4.40
CA ALA A 236 6.35 6.86 3.77
C ALA A 236 6.56 6.81 2.25
N SER A 237 5.62 7.39 1.51
CA SER A 237 5.75 7.59 0.07
C SER A 237 5.40 9.03 -0.32
N PRO A 238 6.27 10.02 -0.03
CA PRO A 238 6.10 11.37 -0.55
C PRO A 238 5.97 11.36 -2.06
N THR A 239 4.80 11.80 -2.54
CA THR A 239 4.47 11.80 -3.97
C THR A 239 3.97 13.17 -4.39
N GLU A 240 4.57 13.70 -5.45
CA GLU A 240 4.12 14.88 -6.17
C GLU A 240 3.74 14.46 -7.59
N ARG A 241 2.49 14.71 -7.97
CA ARG A 241 2.00 14.31 -9.28
C ARG A 241 0.97 15.27 -9.84
N ALA A 242 0.96 15.40 -11.16
CA ALA A 242 -0.14 16.02 -11.87
C ALA A 242 -1.18 14.99 -12.27
N THR A 243 -2.45 15.32 -12.08
CA THR A 243 -3.56 14.43 -12.40
C THR A 243 -4.14 14.74 -13.77
N ALA A 244 -4.59 13.72 -14.48
CA ALA A 244 -5.42 13.90 -15.65
C ALA A 244 -6.88 14.16 -15.23
N GLY A 245 -7.56 15.07 -15.95
CA GLY A 245 -8.99 15.30 -15.77
C GLY A 245 -9.83 14.33 -16.59
N ALA A 246 -11.03 14.01 -16.12
CA ALA A 246 -12.03 13.34 -16.95
C ALA A 246 -12.49 14.31 -18.05
N SER A 247 -12.53 13.82 -19.28
CA SER A 247 -13.03 14.54 -20.46
C SER A 247 -14.14 13.73 -21.13
N THR A 248 -15.02 14.42 -21.86
CA THR A 248 -16.07 13.80 -22.67
C THR A 248 -15.50 13.31 -24.01
N ASP A 249 -16.19 12.36 -24.64
CA ASP A 249 -15.82 11.86 -25.97
C ASP A 249 -15.70 12.98 -27.01
N GLU A 250 -16.59 13.97 -26.93
CA GLU A 250 -16.55 15.17 -27.77
C GLU A 250 -15.24 15.95 -27.62
N ALA A 251 -14.70 16.06 -26.40
CA ALA A 251 -13.44 16.77 -26.16
C ALA A 251 -12.24 15.99 -26.72
N TYR A 252 -12.23 14.65 -26.59
CA TYR A 252 -11.21 13.81 -27.21
C TYR A 252 -11.25 13.90 -28.75
N TRP A 253 -12.45 13.90 -29.33
CA TRP A 253 -12.65 14.05 -30.77
C TRP A 253 -12.21 15.43 -31.26
N LEU A 254 -12.57 16.50 -30.56
CA LEU A 254 -12.21 17.86 -30.92
C LEU A 254 -10.69 18.12 -30.82
N ALA A 255 -10.05 17.54 -29.80
CA ALA A 255 -8.60 17.58 -29.64
C ALA A 255 -7.86 16.63 -30.60
N ASN A 256 -8.60 15.71 -31.26
CA ASN A 256 -8.07 14.61 -32.05
C ASN A 256 -7.00 13.80 -31.29
N ASP A 257 -7.21 13.60 -29.98
CA ASP A 257 -6.30 12.91 -29.07
C ASP A 257 -7.10 12.18 -27.99
N TYR A 258 -6.99 10.85 -27.96
CA TYR A 258 -7.63 9.99 -26.95
C TYR A 258 -7.00 10.09 -25.56
N GLN A 259 -5.84 10.73 -25.43
CA GLN A 259 -5.14 10.99 -24.18
C GLN A 259 -5.23 12.47 -23.77
N TYR A 260 -6.17 13.21 -24.36
CA TYR A 260 -6.36 14.62 -24.05
C TYR A 260 -6.59 14.83 -22.55
N ASN A 261 -5.83 15.75 -21.98
CA ASN A 261 -5.93 16.12 -20.58
C ASN A 261 -6.30 17.61 -20.45
N PRO A 262 -7.45 17.97 -19.86
CA PRO A 262 -7.87 19.36 -19.71
C PRO A 262 -7.12 20.07 -18.57
N TYR A 263 -6.33 19.34 -17.78
CA TYR A 263 -5.63 19.86 -16.60
C TYR A 263 -4.19 20.28 -16.88
N TRP A 264 -3.86 20.68 -18.11
CA TRP A 264 -2.57 21.28 -18.41
C TRP A 264 -2.69 22.38 -19.47
N GLY A 265 -1.69 23.25 -19.51
CA GLY A 265 -1.59 24.31 -20.51
C GLY A 265 -0.28 25.08 -20.42
N TYR A 266 -0.10 26.08 -21.27
CA TYR A 266 1.06 26.96 -21.24
C TYR A 266 0.77 28.20 -20.39
N GLN A 267 1.59 28.44 -19.37
CA GLN A 267 1.62 29.67 -18.60
C GLN A 267 2.98 30.32 -18.76
N ASN A 268 3.04 31.56 -19.28
CA ASN A 268 4.29 32.28 -19.56
C ASN A 268 5.29 31.45 -20.38
N GLY A 269 4.81 30.72 -21.40
CA GLY A 269 5.63 29.86 -22.26
C GLY A 269 6.09 28.54 -21.62
N LYS A 270 5.71 28.25 -20.37
CA LYS A 270 6.04 26.99 -19.68
C LYS A 270 4.80 26.11 -19.53
N LYS A 271 4.96 24.82 -19.82
CA LYS A 271 3.92 23.81 -19.60
C LYS A 271 3.68 23.67 -18.09
N ARG A 272 2.43 23.78 -17.66
CA ARG A 272 2.02 23.61 -16.26
C ARG A 272 0.75 22.78 -16.17
N ALA A 273 0.70 21.94 -15.15
CA ALA A 273 -0.51 21.26 -14.74
C ALA A 273 -1.35 22.21 -13.89
N SER A 274 -2.67 22.20 -14.12
CA SER A 274 -3.63 22.97 -13.35
C SER A 274 -3.93 22.34 -12.00
N ARG A 275 -3.74 21.02 -11.87
CA ARG A 275 -3.94 20.26 -10.63
C ARG A 275 -2.70 19.44 -10.29
N VAL A 276 -2.07 19.79 -9.17
CA VAL A 276 -0.93 19.03 -8.60
C VAL A 276 -1.33 18.54 -7.22
N VAL A 277 -1.23 17.22 -7.05
CA VAL A 277 -1.45 16.51 -5.80
C VAL A 277 -0.09 16.27 -5.15
N ASN A 278 0.01 16.63 -3.88
CA ASN A 278 1.14 16.36 -3.00
C ASN A 278 0.65 15.52 -1.83
N THR A 279 1.21 14.33 -1.66
CA THR A 279 0.92 13.46 -0.53
C THR A 279 2.19 13.21 0.27
N PHE A 280 2.08 13.24 1.60
CA PHE A 280 3.15 12.81 2.49
C PHE A 280 2.54 12.20 3.74
N GLU A 281 2.69 10.88 3.86
CA GLU A 281 2.04 10.11 4.92
C GLU A 281 3.03 9.22 5.68
N PRO A 282 3.91 9.81 6.53
CA PRO A 282 4.80 9.01 7.36
C PRO A 282 4.01 8.21 8.38
N SER A 283 4.33 6.93 8.45
CA SER A 283 3.72 5.96 9.35
C SER A 283 4.79 5.21 10.14
N VAL A 284 4.47 4.87 11.38
CA VAL A 284 5.34 4.12 12.29
C VAL A 284 4.49 3.09 13.01
N LEU A 285 4.97 1.85 13.03
CA LEU A 285 4.34 0.72 13.70
C LEU A 285 5.36 -0.01 14.57
N ALA A 286 5.11 -0.06 15.87
CA ALA A 286 5.83 -0.94 16.78
C ALA A 286 4.93 -2.14 17.12
N THR A 287 5.48 -3.34 17.08
CA THR A 287 4.76 -4.57 17.41
C THR A 287 5.60 -5.42 18.35
N TRP A 288 5.03 -5.78 19.50
CA TRP A 288 5.60 -6.72 20.44
C TRP A 288 4.80 -8.02 20.42
N ASP A 289 5.43 -9.10 20.01
CA ASP A 289 4.88 -10.44 20.05
C ASP A 289 5.39 -11.16 21.31
N PHE A 290 4.46 -11.73 22.08
CA PHE A 290 4.72 -12.57 23.25
C PHE A 290 4.02 -13.93 23.11
N ASN A 291 4.80 -14.97 22.83
CA ASN A 291 4.35 -16.36 22.84
C ASN A 291 4.42 -16.89 24.28
N MET A 292 3.27 -16.93 24.96
CA MET A 292 3.18 -17.37 26.36
C MET A 292 3.30 -18.89 26.47
N LYS A 293 2.55 -19.60 25.60
CA LYS A 293 2.46 -21.07 25.48
C LYS A 293 2.27 -21.42 24.01
N GLU A 294 2.38 -22.71 23.66
CA GLU A 294 2.22 -23.19 22.27
C GLU A 294 0.92 -22.75 21.60
N ASN A 295 -0.16 -22.56 22.37
CA ASN A 295 -1.47 -22.14 21.87
C ASN A 295 -1.90 -20.72 22.34
N MET A 296 -1.01 -19.94 22.93
CA MET A 296 -1.33 -18.60 23.44
C MET A 296 -0.28 -17.58 23.02
N LYS A 297 -0.68 -16.71 22.08
CA LYS A 297 0.12 -15.59 21.61
C LYS A 297 -0.57 -14.27 21.94
N LEU A 298 0.16 -13.36 22.58
CA LEU A 298 -0.25 -11.98 22.80
C LEU A 298 0.55 -11.08 21.86
N THR A 299 -0.15 -10.28 21.05
CA THR A 299 0.47 -9.28 20.18
C THR A 299 0.02 -7.89 20.64
N THR A 300 0.98 -7.04 21.02
CA THR A 300 0.72 -5.65 21.37
C THR A 300 1.33 -4.75 20.31
N SER A 301 0.51 -3.95 19.64
CA SER A 301 0.98 -3.07 18.59
C SER A 301 0.63 -1.61 18.89
N PHE A 302 1.50 -0.72 18.46
CA PHE A 302 1.37 0.72 18.59
C PHE A 302 1.63 1.37 17.24
N PHE A 303 0.62 2.08 16.73
CA PHE A 303 0.63 2.67 15.39
C PHE A 303 0.44 4.18 15.48
N ILE A 304 1.26 4.91 14.73
CA ILE A 304 1.13 6.35 14.52
C ILE A 304 1.23 6.63 13.02
N LYS A 305 0.32 7.45 12.52
CA LYS A 305 0.33 7.96 11.14
C LYS A 305 0.06 9.48 11.16
N ASP A 306 0.86 10.23 10.41
CA ASP A 306 0.58 11.64 10.07
C ASP A 306 0.25 11.66 8.58
N ALA A 307 -0.94 12.14 8.20
CA ALA A 307 -1.41 12.13 6.82
C ALA A 307 -1.53 13.58 6.31
N LYS A 308 -0.76 13.92 5.27
CA LYS A 308 -0.83 15.23 4.61
C LYS A 308 -1.16 15.04 3.14
N TYR A 309 -2.42 15.26 2.81
CA TYR A 309 -2.91 15.34 1.45
C TYR A 309 -3.14 16.80 1.05
N LYS A 310 -2.56 17.24 -0.07
CA LYS A 310 -2.77 18.58 -0.63
C LYS A 310 -3.03 18.48 -2.13
N SER A 311 -4.17 18.99 -2.57
CA SER A 311 -4.46 19.18 -3.99
C SER A 311 -4.50 20.67 -4.29
N THR A 312 -3.66 21.12 -5.20
CA THR A 312 -3.69 22.49 -5.73
C THR A 312 -4.58 22.55 -6.96
N LYS A 313 -5.28 23.68 -7.18
CA LYS A 313 -5.99 23.98 -8.41
C LYS A 313 -5.64 25.40 -8.85
N LEU A 314 -5.36 25.60 -10.14
CA LEU A 314 -5.25 26.95 -10.69
C LEU A 314 -6.58 27.68 -10.48
N ASN A 315 -6.50 28.83 -9.82
CA ASN A 315 -7.64 29.71 -9.62
C ASN A 315 -7.79 30.60 -10.87
N TYR A 316 -8.97 30.60 -11.47
CA TYR A 316 -9.31 31.39 -12.65
C TYR A 316 -10.10 32.66 -12.30
N SER A 317 -10.12 33.08 -11.03
CA SER A 317 -10.63 34.42 -10.68
C SER A 317 -9.63 35.47 -11.17
N GLY A 318 -9.96 36.07 -12.31
CA GLY A 318 -9.28 37.24 -12.84
C GLY A 318 -9.35 38.41 -11.85
N THR A 319 -8.26 39.16 -11.79
CA THR A 319 -8.34 40.61 -11.55
C THR A 319 -8.39 41.30 -12.90
#